data_AF-A0A388L5H1-F1
#
_entry.id   AF-A0A388L5H1-F1
#
_cell.length_a   1.000
_cell.length_b   1.000
_cell.length_c   1.000
_cell.angle_alpha   90.00
_cell.angle_beta   90.00
_cell.angle_gamma   90.00
#
_symmetry.space_group_name_H-M   'P 1'
#
loop_
_entity.id
_entity.type
_entity.pdbx_description
1 polymer ?
#
loop_
_entity_poly.entity_id
_entity_poly.type
_entity_poly.pdbx_seq_one_letter_code
_entity_poly.pdbx_strand_id
1 'polypeptide(L)'
;MYSNDGDYHRNTIPLLEDIPISTPAADRSSGEQAGDLSALVRRERKPKMLTDVVEKNFTPTKLKMAGMEPKEKFVYEGMERESNAMVETLEHFCPADEAIVFLGKGHAALILESLKSHRHCIVLEGEGMKFEFLVQFVNRMVVSGGYYAKFIKPPPRHDEGRDLVYKVGQNIVNIWEFLFETKPQKRGERAYVVRRRKMKSLLRGYHKAPAETEVEFLDRLEMMYFDEHIGAFTIAAYATCFGEGFDAEDSEEESEDGTLQAALADERQKACSSASQKMGASGTSYGSGGASSMTFSTD
;
A
#
# COMPACT_ATOMS: atom_id res chain seq x y z
N MET A 1 47.02 -11.42 8.24
CA MET A 1 46.51 -12.47 7.34
C MET A 1 45.06 -12.12 7.01
N TYR A 2 44.75 -12.00 5.71
CA TYR A 2 43.46 -12.05 4.97
C TYR A 2 42.18 -12.39 5.78
N SER A 3 40.93 -11.93 5.52
CA SER A 3 40.20 -11.31 4.39
C SER A 3 38.83 -10.85 4.97
N ASN A 4 38.23 -9.69 4.60
CA ASN A 4 37.11 -9.50 3.64
C ASN A 4 35.91 -10.47 3.82
N ASP A 5 34.61 -10.13 3.82
CA ASP A 5 33.83 -9.04 3.21
C ASP A 5 32.43 -8.95 3.87
N GLY A 6 31.77 -7.79 3.75
CA GLY A 6 30.38 -7.59 4.18
C GLY A 6 29.92 -6.14 3.98
N ASP A 7 29.91 -5.74 2.71
CA ASP A 7 29.69 -4.41 2.15
C ASP A 7 28.38 -3.73 2.62
N TYR A 8 28.49 -2.60 3.33
CA TYR A 8 27.38 -1.69 3.59
C TYR A 8 27.24 -0.78 2.37
N HIS A 9 26.34 -1.11 1.45
CA HIS A 9 25.93 -0.20 0.38
C HIS A 9 25.16 1.01 0.95
N ARG A 10 25.91 2.04 1.35
CA ARG A 10 25.41 3.42 1.39
C ARG A 10 25.40 3.96 -0.04
N ASN A 11 24.24 3.95 -0.68
CA ASN A 11 24.04 4.72 -1.91
C ASN A 11 23.93 6.21 -1.55
N THR A 12 25.08 6.85 -1.37
CA THR A 12 25.20 8.31 -1.36
C THR A 12 25.30 8.77 -2.81
N ILE A 13 24.31 9.53 -3.28
CA ILE A 13 24.34 10.22 -4.57
C ILE A 13 25.41 11.32 -4.47
N PRO A 14 26.51 11.28 -5.24
CA PRO A 14 27.51 12.35 -5.20
C PRO A 14 26.98 13.56 -5.97
N LEU A 15 26.84 14.68 -5.27
CA LEU A 15 26.60 15.99 -5.85
C LEU A 15 27.88 16.48 -6.54
N LEU A 16 27.68 16.99 -7.75
CA LEU A 16 28.50 17.93 -8.53
C LEU A 16 29.78 18.46 -7.85
N GLU A 17 30.96 18.06 -8.33
CA GLU A 17 32.21 18.84 -8.19
C GLU A 17 33.25 18.44 -9.28
N ASP A 18 33.57 19.44 -10.11
CA ASP A 18 34.80 19.77 -10.85
C ASP A 18 35.65 18.67 -11.54
N ILE A 19 35.63 18.68 -12.89
CA ILE A 19 36.67 18.08 -13.73
C ILE A 19 37.62 19.17 -14.24
N PRO A 20 38.95 19.09 -13.98
CA PRO A 20 39.93 20.00 -14.56
C PRO A 20 40.22 19.67 -16.03
N ILE A 21 40.37 20.74 -16.81
CA ILE A 21 40.75 20.75 -18.24
C ILE A 21 42.10 20.05 -18.41
N SER A 22 42.18 19.08 -19.33
CA SER A 22 43.45 18.63 -19.91
C SER A 22 43.25 18.13 -21.33
N THR A 23 43.83 18.88 -22.27
CA THR A 23 44.02 18.54 -23.69
C THR A 23 45.01 17.37 -23.83
N PRO A 24 45.01 16.64 -24.96
CA PRO A 24 46.24 16.60 -25.72
C PRO A 24 46.05 16.74 -27.24
N ALA A 25 47.09 17.29 -27.87
CA ALA A 25 47.23 17.55 -29.28
C ALA A 25 47.85 16.37 -30.05
N ALA A 26 47.40 16.25 -31.30
CA ALA A 26 48.10 15.83 -32.53
C ALA A 26 48.77 14.44 -32.63
N ASP A 27 48.37 13.67 -33.66
CA ASP A 27 49.27 13.47 -34.80
C ASP A 27 48.56 13.14 -36.13
N ARG A 28 49.24 13.46 -37.23
CA ARG A 28 48.76 13.75 -38.60
C ARG A 28 48.63 12.51 -39.51
N SER A 29 47.73 12.58 -40.50
CA SER A 29 48.04 12.17 -41.89
C SER A 29 47.02 12.76 -42.90
N SER A 30 47.55 13.45 -43.90
CA SER A 30 46.89 14.20 -44.97
C SER A 30 46.56 13.35 -46.21
N GLY A 31 45.50 13.72 -46.93
CA GLY A 31 45.28 13.29 -48.32
C GLY A 31 43.84 13.55 -48.80
N GLU A 32 43.64 14.64 -49.52
CA GLU A 32 42.37 15.16 -50.04
C GLU A 32 41.61 14.21 -50.99
N GLN A 33 40.29 14.12 -50.82
CA GLN A 33 39.40 14.31 -51.96
C GLN A 33 38.09 14.94 -51.51
N ALA A 34 37.93 16.21 -51.87
CA ALA A 34 36.76 17.04 -51.62
C ALA A 34 35.54 16.48 -52.35
N GLY A 35 34.63 15.87 -51.58
CA GLY A 35 33.27 15.54 -51.98
C GLY A 35 32.32 16.15 -50.97
N ASP A 36 31.88 17.37 -51.26
CA ASP A 36 30.71 18.07 -50.74
C ASP A 36 30.06 17.53 -49.45
N LEU A 37 30.71 17.79 -48.31
CA LEU A 37 30.14 17.57 -46.97
C LEU A 37 29.24 18.74 -46.51
N SER A 38 28.90 19.68 -47.40
CA SER A 38 28.06 20.85 -47.08
C SER A 38 26.61 20.51 -46.76
N ALA A 39 26.17 19.26 -46.98
CA ALA A 39 24.80 18.83 -46.76
C ALA A 39 24.55 18.16 -45.39
N LEU A 40 25.57 18.04 -44.52
CA LEU A 40 25.33 17.70 -43.12
C LEU A 40 25.20 18.97 -42.27
N VAL A 41 24.26 19.83 -42.66
CA VAL A 41 23.68 20.80 -41.73
C VAL A 41 22.98 19.96 -40.66
N ARG A 42 23.73 19.56 -39.62
CA ARG A 42 23.17 19.49 -38.28
C ARG A 42 22.60 20.87 -38.06
N ARG A 43 21.33 21.03 -38.40
CA ARG A 43 20.54 22.19 -38.04
C ARG A 43 20.69 22.23 -36.53
N GLU A 44 21.56 23.08 -36.02
CA GLU A 44 21.65 23.41 -34.60
C GLU A 44 20.27 23.96 -34.25
N ARG A 45 19.35 23.05 -33.94
CA ARG A 45 18.06 23.37 -33.40
C ARG A 45 18.41 23.92 -32.03
N LYS A 46 18.14 25.21 -31.83
CA LYS A 46 18.24 25.87 -30.53
C LYS A 46 17.70 24.90 -29.47
N PRO A 47 18.45 24.62 -28.38
CA PRO A 47 17.98 23.72 -27.34
C PRO A 47 16.58 24.17 -26.90
N LYS A 48 15.58 23.29 -27.02
CA LYS A 48 14.25 23.57 -26.50
C LYS A 48 14.36 23.74 -24.99
N MET A 49 13.84 24.83 -24.47
CA MET A 49 13.79 25.08 -23.04
C MET A 49 12.41 24.71 -22.49
N LEU A 50 12.36 24.32 -21.22
CA LEU A 50 11.08 24.04 -20.56
C LEU A 50 10.12 25.25 -20.62
N THR A 51 10.66 26.47 -20.65
CA THR A 51 9.91 27.72 -20.83
C THR A 51 9.23 27.85 -22.19
N ASP A 52 9.63 27.06 -23.19
CA ASP A 52 9.01 27.06 -24.51
C ASP A 52 7.68 26.28 -24.52
N VAL A 53 7.42 25.47 -23.50
CA VAL A 53 6.17 24.73 -23.34
C VAL A 53 5.14 25.60 -22.60
N VAL A 54 4.32 26.28 -23.39
CA VAL A 54 3.29 27.21 -22.89
C VAL A 54 2.09 26.46 -22.31
N GLU A 55 1.60 26.91 -21.15
CA GLU A 55 0.31 26.46 -20.61
C GLU A 55 -0.84 27.05 -21.42
N LYS A 56 -1.81 26.21 -21.80
CA LYS A 56 -2.97 26.61 -22.60
C LYS A 56 -4.26 26.18 -21.91
N ASN A 57 -5.36 26.87 -22.23
CA ASN A 57 -6.68 26.43 -21.83
C ASN A 57 -6.90 25.02 -22.36
N PHE A 58 -7.17 24.10 -21.46
CA PHE A 58 -7.38 22.70 -21.76
C PHE A 58 -8.84 22.32 -21.46
N THR A 59 -9.32 21.27 -22.12
CA THR A 59 -10.67 20.75 -21.92
C THR A 59 -10.74 20.05 -20.56
N PRO A 60 -11.54 20.52 -19.59
CA PRO A 60 -11.57 19.93 -18.26
C PRO A 60 -11.67 18.41 -18.23
N THR A 61 -10.82 17.78 -17.43
CA THR A 61 -10.82 16.33 -17.26
C THR A 61 -11.89 15.93 -16.27
N LYS A 62 -12.71 14.94 -16.63
CA LYS A 62 -13.80 14.41 -15.81
C LYS A 62 -13.46 13.05 -15.22
N LEU A 63 -14.01 12.73 -14.05
CA LEU A 63 -13.82 11.44 -13.36
C LEU A 63 -14.15 10.22 -14.22
N LYS A 64 -15.11 10.33 -15.15
CA LYS A 64 -15.45 9.24 -16.09
C LYS A 64 -14.28 8.75 -16.94
N MET A 65 -13.27 9.59 -17.17
CA MET A 65 -12.07 9.21 -17.93
C MET A 65 -11.24 8.16 -17.20
N ALA A 66 -11.29 8.14 -15.87
CA ALA A 66 -10.70 7.11 -15.01
C ALA A 66 -11.71 6.00 -14.65
N GLY A 67 -12.98 6.12 -15.03
CA GLY A 67 -14.06 5.21 -14.61
C GLY A 67 -14.54 5.43 -13.17
N MET A 68 -14.29 6.61 -12.62
CA MET A 68 -14.68 6.99 -11.26
C MET A 68 -16.05 7.68 -11.23
N GLU A 69 -16.70 7.66 -10.07
CA GLU A 69 -17.96 8.34 -9.80
C GLU A 69 -17.75 9.56 -8.86
N PRO A 70 -18.56 10.62 -8.99
CA PRO A 70 -19.59 10.84 -10.00
C PRO A 70 -19.01 11.21 -11.38
N LYS A 71 -19.48 10.55 -12.45
CA LYS A 71 -18.92 10.66 -13.82
C LYS A 71 -18.63 12.07 -14.34
N GLU A 72 -19.50 13.02 -14.03
CA GLU A 72 -19.46 14.38 -14.60
C GLU A 72 -18.67 15.39 -13.74
N LYS A 73 -18.14 14.97 -12.59
CA LYS A 73 -17.29 15.84 -11.75
C LYS A 73 -15.94 16.08 -12.42
N PHE A 74 -15.54 17.35 -12.44
CA PHE A 74 -14.24 17.78 -12.93
C PHE A 74 -13.12 17.48 -11.93
N VAL A 75 -11.93 17.19 -12.46
CA VAL A 75 -10.72 16.85 -11.70
C VAL A 75 -9.62 17.88 -11.97
N TYR A 76 -9.35 18.11 -13.26
CA TYR A 76 -8.40 19.11 -13.74
C TYR A 76 -9.17 20.14 -14.57
N GLU A 77 -8.93 21.42 -14.30
CA GLU A 77 -9.55 22.56 -14.96
C GLU A 77 -8.52 23.67 -15.22
N GLY A 78 -8.83 24.58 -16.13
CA GLY A 78 -8.01 25.76 -16.41
C GLY A 78 -6.91 25.46 -17.43
N MET A 79 -5.65 25.57 -16.99
CA MET A 79 -4.48 25.61 -17.86
C MET A 79 -3.62 24.35 -17.71
N GLU A 80 -3.24 23.74 -18.82
CA GLU A 80 -2.33 22.58 -18.87
C GLU A 80 -1.21 22.80 -19.90
N ARG A 81 -0.02 22.24 -19.63
CA ARG A 81 1.04 22.15 -20.63
C ARG A 81 0.68 21.08 -21.65
N GLU A 82 0.83 21.40 -22.94
CA GLU A 82 0.55 20.42 -23.98
C GLU A 82 1.53 19.23 -23.87
N SER A 83 0.97 18.03 -23.73
CA SER A 83 1.71 16.85 -23.32
C SER A 83 2.78 16.44 -24.34
N ASN A 84 2.50 16.52 -25.64
CA ASN A 84 3.47 16.13 -26.67
C ASN A 84 4.63 17.12 -26.76
N ALA A 85 4.35 18.42 -26.74
CA ALA A 85 5.35 19.49 -26.73
C ALA A 85 6.24 19.40 -25.49
N MET A 86 5.68 19.00 -24.35
CA MET A 86 6.44 18.74 -23.14
C MET A 86 7.40 17.55 -23.33
N VAL A 87 6.91 16.42 -23.86
CA VAL A 87 7.74 15.25 -24.14
C VAL A 87 8.85 15.55 -25.15
N GLU A 88 8.54 16.24 -26.26
CA GLU A 88 9.54 16.67 -27.25
C GLU A 88 10.60 17.61 -26.65
N THR A 89 10.22 18.40 -25.65
CA THR A 89 11.15 19.30 -24.96
C THR A 89 12.05 18.48 -24.02
N LEU A 90 11.47 17.52 -23.29
CA LEU A 90 12.20 16.61 -22.41
C LEU A 90 13.28 15.80 -23.16
N GLU A 91 13.06 15.40 -24.41
CA GLU A 91 14.06 14.70 -25.24
C GLU A 91 15.42 15.40 -25.34
N HIS A 92 15.48 16.72 -25.11
CA HIS A 92 16.72 17.48 -25.22
C HIS A 92 17.60 17.44 -23.96
N PHE A 93 17.03 17.20 -22.78
CA PHE A 93 17.75 17.31 -21.51
C PHE A 93 17.45 16.19 -20.50
N CYS A 94 16.45 15.35 -20.77
CA CYS A 94 16.17 14.12 -20.06
C CYS A 94 16.28 13.02 -21.11
N PRO A 95 17.24 12.10 -21.02
CA PRO A 95 17.25 10.86 -21.79
C PRO A 95 16.06 9.95 -21.48
N ALA A 96 15.77 9.01 -22.38
CA ALA A 96 14.92 7.87 -22.04
C ALA A 96 15.56 7.11 -20.85
N ASP A 97 14.74 6.44 -20.05
CA ASP A 97 15.08 5.72 -18.81
C ASP A 97 15.49 6.60 -17.61
N GLU A 98 15.53 7.93 -17.76
CA GLU A 98 15.65 8.84 -16.62
C GLU A 98 14.30 9.18 -15.97
N ALA A 99 14.36 9.69 -14.75
CA ALA A 99 13.20 10.06 -13.95
C ALA A 99 12.87 11.56 -14.04
N ILE A 100 11.58 11.86 -14.20
CA ILE A 100 11.03 13.20 -14.11
C ILE A 100 10.21 13.31 -12.83
N VAL A 101 10.48 14.36 -12.05
CA VAL A 101 9.71 14.68 -10.85
C VAL A 101 8.72 15.80 -11.16
N PHE A 102 7.43 15.50 -10.99
CA PHE A 102 6.33 16.47 -11.09
C PHE A 102 5.91 16.92 -9.70
N LEU A 103 6.01 18.23 -9.44
CA LEU A 103 5.54 18.86 -8.21
C LEU A 103 4.20 19.55 -8.47
N GLY A 104 3.10 18.98 -7.95
CA GLY A 104 1.73 19.50 -8.02
C GLY A 104 1.06 19.34 -9.40
N LYS A 105 1.60 19.94 -10.47
CA LYS A 105 0.93 19.99 -11.79
C LYS A 105 1.12 18.74 -12.66
N GLY A 106 1.17 17.54 -12.06
CA GLY A 106 1.32 16.26 -12.77
C GLY A 106 0.03 15.77 -13.41
N HIS A 107 -0.54 16.53 -14.35
CA HIS A 107 -1.80 16.18 -15.01
C HIS A 107 -1.74 14.81 -15.69
N ALA A 108 -2.82 14.05 -15.63
CA ALA A 108 -2.82 12.64 -16.02
C ALA A 108 -2.46 12.39 -17.50
N ALA A 109 -2.85 13.28 -18.41
CA ALA A 109 -2.47 13.19 -19.82
C ALA A 109 -0.95 13.38 -20.00
N LEU A 110 -0.39 14.41 -19.35
CA LEU A 110 1.05 14.65 -19.37
C LEU A 110 1.86 13.49 -18.78
N ILE A 111 1.41 12.93 -17.65
CA ILE A 111 2.06 11.76 -17.05
C ILE A 111 2.00 10.57 -18.00
N LEU A 112 0.85 10.31 -18.63
CA LEU A 112 0.71 9.21 -19.58
C LEU A 112 1.67 9.35 -20.78
N GLU A 113 1.77 10.53 -21.39
CA GLU A 113 2.69 10.76 -22.51
C GLU A 113 4.16 10.68 -22.06
N SER A 114 4.47 11.15 -20.85
CA SER A 114 5.82 11.03 -20.28
C SER A 114 6.21 9.56 -20.07
N LEU A 115 5.28 8.73 -19.57
CA LEU A 115 5.48 7.28 -19.45
C LEU A 115 5.67 6.61 -20.82
N LYS A 116 4.88 6.99 -21.83
CA LYS A 116 5.02 6.49 -23.22
C LYS A 116 6.36 6.85 -23.84
N SER A 117 7.00 7.93 -23.40
CA SER A 117 8.34 8.32 -23.83
C SER A 117 9.48 7.53 -23.16
N HIS A 118 9.17 6.39 -22.52
CA HIS A 118 10.11 5.52 -21.82
C HIS A 118 10.84 6.23 -20.67
N ARG A 119 10.14 7.04 -19.89
CA ARG A 119 10.69 7.72 -18.70
C ARG A 119 9.99 7.29 -17.44
N HIS A 120 10.68 7.42 -16.31
CA HIS A 120 10.08 7.24 -15.00
C HIS A 120 9.40 8.55 -14.58
N CYS A 121 8.17 8.48 -14.06
CA CYS A 121 7.46 9.64 -13.54
C CYS A 121 7.29 9.50 -12.02
N ILE A 122 7.80 10.46 -11.27
CA ILE A 122 7.53 10.62 -9.84
C ILE A 122 6.58 11.81 -9.72
N VAL A 123 5.39 11.59 -9.17
CA VAL A 123 4.36 12.64 -9.07
C VAL A 123 4.04 12.90 -7.61
N LEU A 124 4.28 14.13 -7.17
CA LEU A 124 3.89 14.63 -5.86
C LEU A 124 2.60 15.43 -6.01
N GLU A 125 1.49 14.83 -5.62
CA GLU A 125 0.15 15.42 -5.67
C GLU A 125 -0.38 15.60 -4.24
N GLY A 126 -0.75 16.83 -3.90
CA GLY A 126 -1.22 17.17 -2.56
C GLY A 126 -2.72 16.93 -2.38
N GLU A 127 -3.47 16.83 -3.47
CA GLU A 127 -4.92 16.60 -3.42
C GLU A 127 -5.25 15.12 -3.66
N GLY A 128 -5.72 14.43 -2.62
CA GLY A 128 -5.98 12.98 -2.67
C GLY A 128 -6.89 12.55 -3.82
N MET A 129 -7.91 13.35 -4.16
CA MET A 129 -8.80 13.07 -5.30
C MET A 129 -8.05 13.08 -6.64
N LYS A 130 -7.12 14.01 -6.86
CA LYS A 130 -6.32 14.09 -8.09
C LYS A 130 -5.32 12.94 -8.16
N PHE A 131 -4.72 12.58 -7.02
CA PHE A 131 -3.83 11.45 -6.94
C PHE A 131 -4.55 10.13 -7.27
N GLU A 132 -5.72 9.91 -6.69
CA GLU A 132 -6.55 8.74 -6.98
C GLU A 132 -6.97 8.71 -8.46
N PHE A 133 -7.41 9.84 -9.00
CA PHE A 133 -7.75 9.96 -10.42
C PHE A 133 -6.57 9.62 -11.33
N LEU A 134 -5.37 10.15 -11.04
CA LEU A 134 -4.16 9.87 -11.80
C LEU A 134 -3.87 8.37 -11.86
N VAL A 135 -3.89 7.70 -10.70
CA VAL A 135 -3.65 6.25 -10.59
C VAL A 135 -4.68 5.46 -11.42
N GLN A 136 -5.97 5.77 -11.25
CA GLN A 136 -7.04 5.06 -11.95
C GLN A 136 -7.03 5.30 -13.47
N PHE A 137 -6.79 6.55 -13.89
CA PHE A 137 -6.67 6.93 -15.30
C PHE A 137 -5.54 6.15 -15.98
N VAL A 138 -4.36 6.17 -15.38
CA VAL A 138 -3.17 5.54 -15.93
C VAL A 138 -3.32 4.00 -15.95
N ASN A 139 -3.88 3.39 -14.89
CA ASN A 139 -4.19 1.96 -14.86
C ASN A 139 -5.16 1.56 -15.98
N ARG A 140 -6.24 2.32 -16.19
CA ARG A 140 -7.21 2.08 -17.26
C ARG A 140 -6.56 2.16 -18.64
N MET A 141 -5.67 3.13 -18.86
CA MET A 141 -4.98 3.28 -20.15
C MET A 141 -4.03 2.11 -20.45
N VAL A 142 -3.39 1.56 -19.42
CA VAL A 142 -2.57 0.35 -19.54
C VAL A 142 -3.42 -0.89 -19.78
N VAL A 143 -4.50 -1.08 -19.02
CA VAL A 143 -5.37 -2.26 -19.12
C VAL A 143 -6.16 -2.32 -20.42
N SER A 144 -6.54 -1.17 -20.98
CA SER A 144 -7.31 -1.11 -22.25
C SER A 144 -6.51 -1.48 -23.50
N GLY A 145 -5.23 -1.86 -23.36
CA GLY A 145 -4.37 -2.30 -24.47
C GLY A 145 -3.85 -1.17 -25.35
N GLY A 146 -4.16 0.09 -25.02
CA GLY A 146 -3.65 1.28 -25.72
C GLY A 146 -2.17 1.57 -25.42
N TYR A 147 -1.59 0.90 -24.42
CA TYR A 147 -0.18 1.00 -24.06
C TYR A 147 0.29 -0.36 -23.51
N TYR A 148 1.27 -0.99 -24.18
CA TYR A 148 1.86 -2.27 -23.76
C TYR A 148 2.84 -2.06 -22.60
N ALA A 149 2.30 -1.67 -21.44
CA ALA A 149 3.03 -1.62 -20.19
C ALA A 149 2.32 -2.49 -19.15
N LYS A 150 3.00 -2.78 -18.04
CA LYS A 150 2.41 -3.42 -16.88
C LYS A 150 2.74 -2.57 -15.67
N PHE A 151 1.73 -2.12 -14.93
CA PHE A 151 1.98 -1.60 -13.59
C PHE A 151 2.40 -2.75 -12.69
N ILE A 152 3.66 -2.69 -12.26
CA ILE A 152 4.16 -3.55 -11.21
C ILE A 152 4.12 -2.68 -9.96
N LYS A 153 3.13 -2.93 -9.12
CA LYS A 153 3.22 -2.50 -7.74
C LYS A 153 4.37 -3.30 -7.13
N PRO A 154 5.43 -2.66 -6.60
CA PRO A 154 6.44 -3.38 -5.85
C PRO A 154 5.74 -4.20 -4.75
N PRO A 155 6.24 -5.39 -4.42
CA PRO A 155 5.70 -6.11 -3.27
C PRO A 155 5.80 -5.20 -2.04
N PRO A 156 4.82 -5.26 -1.13
CA PRO A 156 4.88 -4.48 0.08
C PRO A 156 6.20 -4.72 0.82
N ARG A 157 6.81 -3.64 1.30
CA ARG A 157 8.03 -3.72 2.09
C ARG A 157 7.64 -3.80 3.56
N HIS A 158 7.86 -4.98 4.14
CA HIS A 158 7.69 -5.19 5.57
C HIS A 158 8.99 -4.93 6.30
N ASP A 159 8.95 -4.04 7.28
CA ASP A 159 10.04 -3.81 8.21
C ASP A 159 9.93 -4.79 9.38
N GLU A 160 10.87 -5.73 9.46
CA GLU A 160 10.88 -6.76 10.50
C GLU A 160 10.94 -6.15 11.91
N GLY A 161 11.58 -4.98 12.08
CA GLY A 161 11.72 -4.28 13.36
C GLY A 161 10.50 -3.44 13.76
N ARG A 162 9.53 -3.25 12.85
CA ARG A 162 8.36 -2.40 13.12
C ARG A 162 7.36 -3.08 14.05
N ASP A 163 6.71 -2.25 14.87
CA ASP A 163 5.67 -2.69 15.80
C ASP A 163 4.53 -3.42 15.07
N LEU A 164 4.07 -4.52 15.68
CA LEU A 164 3.03 -5.36 15.09
C LEU A 164 1.69 -4.62 14.90
N VAL A 165 1.44 -3.57 15.69
CA VAL A 165 0.23 -2.73 15.53
C VAL A 165 0.15 -2.06 14.15
N TYR A 166 1.30 -1.65 13.59
CA TYR A 166 1.38 -1.08 12.25
C TYR A 166 1.40 -2.12 11.14
N LYS A 167 1.88 -3.33 11.45
CA LYS A 167 1.86 -4.47 10.52
C LYS A 167 0.46 -5.01 10.29
N VAL A 168 -0.35 -5.09 11.35
CA VAL A 168 -1.76 -5.52 11.21
C VAL A 168 -2.66 -4.42 10.66
N GLY A 169 -2.17 -3.17 10.61
CA GLY A 169 -2.85 -2.04 10.00
C GLY A 169 -4.33 -1.93 10.41
N GLN A 170 -5.20 -1.82 9.40
CA GLN A 170 -6.64 -1.66 9.61
C GLN A 170 -7.31 -2.87 10.28
N ASN A 171 -6.66 -4.04 10.27
CA ASN A 171 -7.18 -5.22 10.96
C ASN A 171 -7.10 -5.11 12.50
N ILE A 172 -6.39 -4.14 13.06
CA ILE A 172 -6.29 -3.98 14.51
C ILE A 172 -7.65 -3.91 15.22
N VAL A 173 -8.62 -3.24 14.60
CA VAL A 173 -9.99 -3.14 15.14
C VAL A 173 -10.67 -4.51 15.12
N ASN A 174 -10.52 -5.27 14.03
CA ASN A 174 -11.08 -6.62 13.91
C ASN A 174 -10.45 -7.58 14.94
N ILE A 175 -9.14 -7.47 15.18
CA ILE A 175 -8.41 -8.22 16.19
C ILE A 175 -8.93 -7.88 17.59
N TRP A 176 -9.04 -6.59 17.90
CA TRP A 176 -9.56 -6.11 19.17
C TRP A 176 -10.96 -6.64 19.45
N GLU A 177 -11.88 -6.45 18.50
CA GLU A 177 -13.23 -6.97 18.60
C GLU A 177 -13.24 -8.48 18.78
N PHE A 178 -12.47 -9.22 17.98
CA PHE A 178 -12.41 -10.68 18.10
C PHE A 178 -11.96 -11.11 19.50
N LEU A 179 -10.92 -10.48 20.06
CA LEU A 179 -10.40 -10.83 21.38
C LEU A 179 -11.43 -10.53 22.49
N PHE A 180 -12.08 -9.37 22.44
CA PHE A 180 -12.86 -8.82 23.55
C PHE A 180 -14.38 -8.78 23.31
N GLU A 181 -14.88 -9.37 22.24
CA GLU A 181 -16.32 -9.41 21.86
C GLU A 181 -17.24 -9.77 23.03
N THR A 182 -16.86 -10.78 23.82
CA THR A 182 -17.65 -11.27 24.96
C THR A 182 -17.51 -10.43 26.22
N LYS A 183 -16.80 -9.31 26.15
CA LYS A 183 -16.49 -8.42 27.27
C LYS A 183 -15.97 -9.20 28.49
N PRO A 184 -14.87 -9.97 28.33
CA PRO A 184 -14.34 -10.76 29.43
C PRO A 184 -14.00 -9.84 30.61
N GLN A 185 -14.25 -10.32 31.83
CA GLN A 185 -13.95 -9.61 33.07
C GLN A 185 -12.56 -9.98 33.62
N LYS A 186 -12.03 -11.14 33.22
CA LYS A 186 -10.70 -11.60 33.64
C LYS A 186 -9.97 -12.38 32.55
N ARG A 187 -8.64 -12.28 32.55
CA ARG A 187 -7.73 -13.00 31.63
C ARG A 187 -7.92 -14.53 31.66
N GLY A 188 -8.37 -15.09 32.78
CA GLY A 188 -8.59 -16.53 32.96
C GLY A 188 -9.90 -17.08 32.38
N GLU A 189 -10.75 -16.25 31.77
CA GLU A 189 -12.02 -16.73 31.21
C GLU A 189 -11.81 -17.69 30.04
N ARG A 190 -12.46 -18.86 30.10
CA ARG A 190 -12.26 -19.93 29.10
C ARG A 190 -12.48 -19.47 27.66
N ALA A 191 -13.54 -18.69 27.42
CA ALA A 191 -13.85 -18.18 26.08
C ALA A 191 -12.75 -17.23 25.58
N TYR A 192 -12.30 -16.30 26.44
CA TYR A 192 -11.22 -15.38 26.13
C TYR A 192 -9.89 -16.12 25.85
N VAL A 193 -9.48 -17.04 26.73
CA VAL A 193 -8.24 -17.83 26.56
C VAL A 193 -8.23 -18.60 25.24
N VAL A 194 -9.37 -19.15 24.82
CA VAL A 194 -9.49 -19.82 23.52
C VAL A 194 -9.29 -18.85 22.36
N ARG A 195 -9.93 -17.67 22.39
CA ARG A 195 -9.75 -16.64 21.35
C ARG A 195 -8.32 -16.11 21.30
N ARG A 196 -7.73 -15.82 22.46
CA ARG A 196 -6.33 -15.37 22.56
C ARG A 196 -5.36 -16.38 21.95
N ARG A 197 -5.57 -17.68 22.20
CA ARG A 197 -4.75 -18.76 21.59
C ARG A 197 -4.92 -18.82 20.07
N LYS A 198 -6.16 -18.67 19.58
CA LYS A 198 -6.43 -18.64 18.13
C LYS A 198 -5.75 -17.44 17.47
N MET A 199 -5.88 -16.25 18.05
CA MET A 199 -5.23 -15.04 17.54
C MET A 199 -3.70 -15.20 17.50
N LYS A 200 -3.10 -15.74 18.56
CA LYS A 200 -1.67 -16.07 18.57
C LYS A 200 -1.29 -17.01 17.42
N SER A 201 -2.13 -17.99 17.09
CA SER A 201 -1.88 -18.89 15.95
C SER A 201 -2.00 -18.18 14.60
N LEU A 202 -2.90 -17.21 14.46
CA LEU A 202 -3.09 -16.44 13.23
C LEU A 202 -1.96 -15.44 12.99
N LEU A 203 -1.43 -14.84 14.06
CA LEU A 203 -0.32 -13.89 13.99
C LEU A 203 1.04 -14.56 13.79
N ARG A 204 1.12 -15.89 13.87
CA ARG A 204 2.38 -16.62 13.83
C ARG A 204 3.11 -16.43 12.49
N GLY A 205 4.26 -15.75 12.53
CA GLY A 205 5.06 -15.38 11.37
C GLY A 205 4.45 -14.28 10.51
N TYR A 206 3.44 -13.56 11.02
CA TYR A 206 2.75 -12.50 10.27
C TYR A 206 3.73 -11.40 9.89
N HIS A 207 3.87 -11.13 8.59
CA HIS A 207 4.91 -10.25 8.03
C HIS A 207 6.32 -10.50 8.61
N LYS A 208 6.66 -11.78 8.81
CA LYS A 208 7.94 -12.24 9.38
C LYS A 208 8.22 -11.70 10.79
N ALA A 209 7.19 -11.29 11.53
CA ALA A 209 7.34 -10.92 12.93
C ALA A 209 7.93 -12.09 13.73
N PRO A 210 8.89 -11.81 14.63
CA PRO A 210 9.35 -12.79 15.62
C PRO A 210 8.19 -13.23 16.52
N ALA A 211 8.23 -14.49 16.96
CA ALA A 211 7.20 -15.05 17.85
C ALA A 211 7.09 -14.29 19.20
N GLU A 212 8.16 -13.64 19.64
CA GLU A 212 8.20 -12.80 20.84
C GLU A 212 7.35 -11.54 20.65
N THR A 213 7.53 -10.84 19.53
CA THR A 213 6.77 -9.64 19.16
C THR A 213 5.26 -9.92 19.04
N GLU A 214 4.88 -11.10 18.53
CA GLU A 214 3.47 -11.53 18.49
C GLU A 214 2.85 -11.68 19.88
N VAL A 215 3.62 -12.22 20.83
CA VAL A 215 3.17 -12.41 22.20
C VAL A 215 3.08 -11.08 22.92
N GLU A 216 4.11 -10.24 22.81
CA GLU A 216 4.16 -8.90 23.38
C GLU A 216 3.00 -8.05 22.86
N PHE A 217 2.71 -8.07 21.56
CA PHE A 217 1.57 -7.37 21.00
C PHE A 217 0.24 -7.77 21.66
N LEU A 218 0.00 -9.08 21.83
CA LEU A 218 -1.22 -9.56 22.49
C LEU A 218 -1.24 -9.21 23.99
N ASP A 219 -0.09 -9.21 24.66
CA ASP A 219 0.03 -8.80 26.06
C ASP A 219 -0.26 -7.30 26.22
N ARG A 220 0.17 -6.47 25.26
CA ARG A 220 -0.15 -5.04 25.21
C ARG A 220 -1.65 -4.80 25.03
N LEU A 221 -2.31 -5.54 24.12
CA LEU A 221 -3.77 -5.46 23.97
C LEU A 221 -4.49 -5.92 25.25
N GLU A 222 -3.99 -6.95 25.93
CA GLU A 222 -4.51 -7.37 27.23
C GLU A 222 -4.40 -6.29 28.29
N MET A 223 -3.23 -5.65 28.40
CA MET A 223 -2.99 -4.58 29.37
C MET A 223 -3.94 -3.41 29.11
N MET A 224 -4.10 -2.99 27.84
CA MET A 224 -5.05 -1.95 27.46
C MET A 224 -6.48 -2.27 27.89
N TYR A 225 -6.93 -3.50 27.65
CA TYR A 225 -8.31 -3.87 27.93
C TYR A 225 -8.57 -4.15 29.42
N PHE A 226 -7.73 -4.96 30.07
CA PHE A 226 -7.95 -5.42 31.44
C PHE A 226 -7.45 -4.43 32.50
N ASP A 227 -6.35 -3.74 32.25
CA ASP A 227 -5.67 -2.92 33.26
C ASP A 227 -5.99 -1.43 33.05
N GLU A 228 -5.94 -0.96 31.80
CA GLU A 228 -6.23 0.44 31.44
C GLU A 228 -7.72 0.69 31.12
N HIS A 229 -8.54 -0.36 31.15
CA HIS A 229 -9.99 -0.30 30.91
C HIS A 229 -10.40 0.38 29.58
N ILE A 230 -9.55 0.26 28.56
CA ILE A 230 -9.84 0.75 27.21
C ILE A 230 -10.99 -0.09 26.63
N GLY A 231 -12.07 0.56 26.22
CA GLY A 231 -13.25 -0.11 25.65
C GLY A 231 -13.19 -0.34 24.14
N ALA A 232 -12.41 0.47 23.42
CA ALA A 232 -12.25 0.40 21.98
C ALA A 232 -10.81 0.75 21.60
N PHE A 233 -10.24 -0.01 20.66
CA PHE A 233 -8.89 0.24 20.20
C PHE A 233 -8.79 1.60 19.48
N THR A 234 -7.77 2.38 19.83
CA THR A 234 -7.31 3.52 19.03
C THR A 234 -5.78 3.55 19.08
N ILE A 235 -5.14 4.01 17.99
CA ILE A 235 -3.68 4.21 17.96
C ILE A 235 -3.25 5.20 19.04
N ALA A 236 -4.04 6.25 19.31
CA ALA A 236 -3.76 7.21 20.38
C ALA A 236 -3.76 6.56 21.77
N ALA A 237 -4.72 5.67 22.08
CA ALA A 237 -4.72 4.94 23.34
C ALA A 237 -3.52 3.98 23.43
N TYR A 238 -3.18 3.29 22.34
CA TYR A 238 -2.01 2.43 22.29
C TYR A 238 -0.72 3.21 22.56
N ALA A 239 -0.54 4.36 21.90
CA ALA A 239 0.58 5.26 22.11
C ALA A 239 0.67 5.77 23.55
N THR A 240 -0.48 6.07 24.18
CA THR A 240 -0.53 6.51 25.57
C THR A 240 -0.06 5.42 26.53
N CYS A 241 -0.42 4.16 26.26
CA CYS A 241 -0.04 3.02 27.10
C CYS A 241 1.44 2.59 26.93
N PHE A 242 2.03 2.81 25.75
CA PHE A 242 3.33 2.22 25.38
C PHE A 242 4.31 3.21 24.72
N GLY A 243 4.12 4.51 24.91
CA GLY A 243 4.79 5.59 24.15
C GLY A 243 6.31 5.64 24.18
N GLU A 244 7.00 4.89 25.05
CA GLU A 244 8.46 4.76 24.96
C GLU A 244 8.85 3.94 23.72
N GLY A 245 9.27 4.66 22.66
CA GLY A 245 9.69 4.05 21.40
C GLY A 245 8.58 3.81 20.38
N PHE A 246 7.37 4.32 20.63
CA PHE A 246 6.25 4.30 19.68
C PHE A 246 6.13 5.63 18.96
N ASP A 247 6.39 5.64 17.65
CA ASP A 247 6.12 6.81 16.80
C ASP A 247 4.67 6.75 16.32
N ALA A 248 3.81 7.59 16.88
CA ALA A 248 2.39 7.68 16.50
C ALA A 248 2.16 8.25 15.10
N GLU A 249 3.18 8.87 14.51
CA GLU A 249 3.15 9.46 13.16
C GLU A 249 3.81 8.52 12.13
N ASP A 250 4.22 7.30 12.52
CA ASP A 250 4.69 6.30 11.57
C ASP A 250 3.54 5.88 10.65
N SER A 251 3.78 5.92 9.34
CA SER A 251 2.81 5.49 8.35
C SER A 251 2.66 3.97 8.39
N GLU A 252 1.41 3.48 8.38
CA GLU A 252 1.09 2.05 8.32
C GLU A 252 1.89 1.34 7.22
N GLU A 253 2.35 0.10 7.48
CA GLU A 253 2.91 -0.70 6.40
C GLU A 253 1.85 -0.97 5.36
N GLU A 254 2.29 -1.05 4.11
CA GLU A 254 1.43 -1.59 3.08
C GLU A 254 1.15 -3.07 3.40
N SER A 255 -0.09 -3.35 3.78
CA SER A 255 -0.52 -4.70 4.13
C SER A 255 -1.46 -5.26 3.05
N GLU A 256 -1.24 -6.51 2.66
CA GLU A 256 -2.21 -7.30 1.91
C GLU A 256 -3.21 -7.93 2.89
N ASP A 257 -3.94 -7.06 3.58
CA ASP A 257 -4.78 -7.33 4.77
C ASP A 257 -5.91 -8.35 4.57
N GLY A 258 -6.18 -8.75 3.32
CA GLY A 258 -7.24 -9.70 2.99
C GLY A 258 -7.08 -11.07 3.66
N THR A 259 -5.84 -11.50 3.92
CA THR A 259 -5.59 -12.82 4.52
C THR A 259 -6.04 -12.88 5.99
N LEU A 260 -5.64 -11.89 6.79
CA LEU A 260 -5.97 -11.85 8.21
C LEU A 260 -7.46 -11.54 8.41
N GLN A 261 -8.02 -10.64 7.60
CA GLN A 261 -9.45 -10.34 7.60
C GLN A 261 -10.30 -11.59 7.29
N ALA A 262 -9.94 -12.35 6.25
CA ALA A 262 -10.64 -13.58 5.89
C ALA A 262 -10.54 -14.65 6.99
N ALA A 263 -9.38 -14.81 7.61
CA ALA A 263 -9.18 -15.75 8.71
C ALA A 263 -10.02 -15.41 9.95
N LEU A 264 -10.13 -14.12 10.28
CA LEU A 264 -11.00 -13.65 11.37
C LEU A 264 -12.49 -13.88 11.06
N ALA A 265 -12.90 -13.67 9.82
CA ALA A 265 -14.27 -13.93 9.38
C ALA A 265 -14.63 -15.43 9.47
N ASP A 266 -13.75 -16.32 8.98
CA ASP A 266 -13.92 -17.78 9.07
C ASP A 266 -14.02 -18.25 10.52
N GLU A 267 -13.20 -17.71 11.42
CA GLU A 267 -13.26 -18.03 12.84
C GLU A 267 -14.56 -17.58 13.52
N ARG A 268 -15.07 -16.39 13.17
CA ARG A 268 -16.39 -15.92 13.63
C ARG A 268 -17.51 -16.85 13.14
N GLN A 269 -17.45 -17.28 11.88
CA GLN A 269 -18.45 -18.20 11.31
C GLN A 269 -18.44 -19.58 11.99
N LYS A 270 -17.26 -20.16 12.23
CA LYS A 270 -17.10 -21.45 12.94
C LYS A 270 -17.67 -21.39 14.36
N ALA A 271 -17.46 -20.28 15.07
CA ALA A 271 -18.02 -20.08 16.40
C ALA A 271 -19.56 -20.11 16.37
N CYS A 272 -20.21 -19.43 15.43
CA CYS A 272 -21.66 -19.44 15.25
C CYS A 272 -22.22 -20.83 14.92
N SER A 273 -21.56 -21.58 14.02
CA SER A 273 -22.01 -22.94 13.65
C SER A 273 -21.92 -23.92 14.83
N SER A 274 -20.87 -23.82 15.64
CA SER A 274 -20.68 -24.69 16.83
C SER A 274 -21.71 -24.43 17.94
N ALA A 275 -22.15 -23.17 18.11
CA ALA A 275 -23.22 -22.82 19.04
C ALA A 275 -24.57 -23.37 18.60
N SER A 276 -24.83 -23.39 17.28
CA SER A 276 -26.07 -23.89 16.70
C SER A 276 -26.20 -25.43 16.83
N GLN A 277 -25.10 -26.17 16.67
CA GLN A 277 -25.09 -27.64 16.86
C GLN A 277 -25.30 -28.07 18.32
N LYS A 278 -24.90 -27.25 19.29
CA LYS A 278 -25.03 -27.58 20.72
C LYS A 278 -26.47 -27.47 21.24
N MET A 279 -27.36 -26.79 20.52
CA MET A 279 -28.79 -26.69 20.84
C MET A 279 -29.64 -27.84 20.27
N GLY A 280 -29.06 -28.73 19.46
CA GLY A 280 -29.76 -29.83 18.80
C GLY A 280 -29.80 -31.17 19.55
N ALA A 281 -29.19 -31.27 20.73
CA ALA A 281 -29.10 -32.53 21.47
C ALA A 281 -29.71 -32.41 22.88
N SER A 282 -31.03 -32.30 22.95
CA SER A 282 -31.82 -32.64 24.14
C SER A 282 -33.25 -32.96 23.72
N GLY A 283 -33.51 -34.24 23.46
CA GLY A 283 -34.86 -34.70 23.14
C GLY A 283 -34.91 -36.16 22.74
N THR A 284 -35.08 -37.05 23.73
CA THR A 284 -36.21 -37.99 23.86
C THR A 284 -35.79 -39.26 24.61
N SER A 285 -36.45 -39.50 25.74
CA SER A 285 -36.91 -40.83 26.19
C SER A 285 -37.60 -40.64 27.55
N TYR A 286 -38.89 -40.33 27.53
CA TYR A 286 -39.76 -40.56 28.69
C TYR A 286 -40.54 -41.84 28.44
N GLY A 287 -40.24 -42.88 29.23
CA GLY A 287 -40.97 -44.13 29.27
C GLY A 287 -42.30 -43.95 30.00
N SER A 288 -43.34 -44.51 29.41
CA SER A 288 -44.72 -44.54 29.91
C SER A 288 -44.81 -45.34 31.22
N GLY A 289 -45.29 -44.69 32.29
CA GLY A 289 -45.66 -45.31 33.56
C GLY A 289 -47.18 -45.18 33.76
N GLY A 290 -47.88 -46.30 33.69
CA GLY A 290 -49.33 -46.38 33.90
C GLY A 290 -49.71 -46.16 35.37
N ALA A 291 -50.79 -45.42 35.59
CA ALA A 291 -51.42 -45.24 36.89
C ALA A 291 -52.80 -45.93 36.90
N SER A 292 -52.96 -46.89 37.80
CA SER A 292 -54.25 -47.46 38.20
C SER A 292 -54.98 -46.48 39.13
N SER A 293 -56.29 -46.33 38.94
CA SER A 293 -57.19 -45.88 40.00
C SER A 293 -58.34 -46.87 40.15
N MET A 294 -58.55 -47.24 41.40
CA MET A 294 -59.48 -48.24 41.92
C MET A 294 -60.95 -47.86 41.71
N THR A 295 -61.75 -48.84 41.34
CA THR A 295 -63.21 -48.88 41.57
C THR A 295 -63.49 -49.84 42.71
N PHE A 296 -64.22 -49.37 43.72
CA PHE A 296 -64.77 -50.17 44.82
C PHE A 296 -66.18 -50.64 44.42
N SER A 297 -66.48 -51.93 44.58
CA SER A 297 -67.86 -52.42 44.73
C SER A 297 -67.86 -53.75 45.50
N THR A 298 -68.95 -53.93 46.24
CA THR A 298 -69.27 -54.83 47.34
C THR A 298 -69.35 -56.33 47.04
N ASP A 299 -69.30 -57.07 48.17
CA ASP A 299 -69.52 -58.50 48.47
C ASP A 299 -68.38 -59.50 48.23
#